data_AF-A0A4Y3KLN8-F1
#
_entry.id   AF-A0A4Y3KLN8-F1
#
_cell.length_a   1.000
_cell.length_b   1.000
_cell.length_c   1.000
_cell.angle_alpha   90.00
_cell.angle_beta   90.00
_cell.angle_gamma   90.00
#
_symmetry.space_group_name_H-M   'P 1'
#
loop_
_entity.id
_entity.type
_entity.pdbx_description
1 polymer ?
#
loop_
_entity_poly.entity_id
_entity_poly.type
_entity_poly.pdbx_seq_one_letter_code
_entity_poly.pdbx_strand_id
1 'polypeptide(L)'
;MRRGLVDVTVFGENATVSDEQSGPGTRDPRILVVPPDGVGEPSDEPVGASDDEDIRGMVAQPAKVMRIGTMVKQLLDEVRSAPLDDAARARLAEVHERSLHELEQGLSPELIEELHRITLPFTEDATPSDAELRIAQAQLVGWLEGLFHGIQTALVAQQMATQAQLSQMRRALPPGAIHAPGLSPDARAMDARSSDEPGGTGQYL
;
A
#
# COMPACT_ATOMS: atom_id res chain seq x y z
N MET A 1 -35.99 -40.83 -39.58
CA MET A 1 -35.44 -40.05 -38.46
C MET A 1 -34.43 -40.92 -37.73
N ARG A 2 -33.17 -40.47 -37.66
CA ARG A 2 -32.02 -41.23 -37.15
C ARG A 2 -32.00 -41.22 -35.62
N ARG A 3 -31.74 -42.38 -35.02
CA ARG A 3 -31.49 -42.59 -33.58
C ARG A 3 -29.97 -42.61 -33.40
N GLY A 4 -29.42 -41.64 -32.69
CA GLY A 4 -27.98 -41.51 -32.43
C GLY A 4 -27.54 -42.40 -31.28
N LEU A 5 -26.66 -43.34 -31.60
CA LEU A 5 -25.81 -44.11 -30.69
C LEU A 5 -24.45 -43.38 -30.68
N VAL A 6 -23.90 -43.04 -29.51
CA VAL A 6 -22.46 -42.75 -29.39
C VAL A 6 -21.92 -43.49 -28.18
N ASP A 7 -20.90 -44.27 -28.51
CA ASP A 7 -20.14 -45.25 -27.76
C ASP A 7 -19.15 -44.56 -26.80
N VAL A 8 -18.99 -45.12 -25.59
CA VAL A 8 -17.97 -44.71 -24.62
C VAL A 8 -16.87 -45.75 -24.68
N THR A 9 -15.76 -45.42 -25.33
CA THR A 9 -14.54 -46.24 -25.35
C THR A 9 -13.44 -45.58 -24.53
N VAL A 10 -12.94 -46.33 -23.55
CA VAL A 10 -11.79 -46.06 -22.70
C VAL A 10 -10.50 -46.44 -23.41
N PHE A 11 -9.47 -45.57 -23.34
CA PHE A 11 -8.05 -45.87 -23.56
C PHE A 11 -7.28 -45.06 -22.50
N GLY A 12 -6.31 -45.57 -21.74
CA GLY A 12 -5.32 -46.60 -22.06
C GLY A 12 -3.93 -45.96 -21.98
N GLU A 13 -3.33 -46.06 -20.81
CA GLU A 13 -2.04 -45.55 -20.33
C GLU A 13 -0.82 -46.03 -21.17
N ASN A 14 0.20 -45.19 -21.39
CA ASN A 14 1.61 -45.63 -21.38
C ASN A 14 2.64 -44.48 -21.25
N ALA A 15 3.68 -44.75 -20.45
CA ALA A 15 4.78 -43.87 -20.10
C ALA A 15 5.93 -43.85 -21.12
N THR A 16 6.75 -42.78 -21.14
CA THR A 16 8.23 -42.84 -20.96
C THR A 16 8.94 -41.46 -21.14
N VAL A 17 9.69 -41.12 -20.09
CA VAL A 17 10.90 -40.30 -19.87
C VAL A 17 11.64 -39.65 -21.06
N SER A 18 11.97 -38.36 -20.91
CA SER A 18 13.23 -37.68 -21.32
C SER A 18 13.31 -36.36 -20.53
N ASP A 19 14.06 -36.28 -19.43
CA ASP A 19 15.44 -35.76 -19.32
C ASP A 19 15.61 -34.36 -19.92
N GLU A 20 15.41 -33.32 -19.10
CA GLU A 20 15.96 -31.98 -19.35
C GLU A 20 16.87 -31.55 -18.19
N GLN A 21 18.11 -31.30 -18.60
CA GLN A 21 19.28 -30.96 -17.83
C GLN A 21 19.13 -29.72 -16.96
N SER A 22 19.67 -29.86 -15.75
CA SER A 22 19.92 -28.82 -14.77
C SER A 22 20.90 -27.75 -15.30
N GLY A 23 20.46 -26.49 -15.34
CA GLY A 23 21.33 -25.32 -15.43
C GLY A 23 21.83 -24.89 -14.03
N PRO A 24 23.04 -24.30 -13.91
CA PRO A 24 23.68 -24.06 -12.62
C PRO A 24 22.99 -22.92 -11.88
N GLY A 25 22.38 -23.24 -10.73
CA GLY A 25 21.89 -22.24 -9.79
C GLY A 25 23.04 -21.38 -9.27
N THR A 26 22.96 -20.07 -9.55
CA THR A 26 23.73 -19.03 -8.86
C THR A 26 23.58 -19.25 -7.35
N ARG A 27 24.66 -19.66 -6.71
CA ARG A 27 24.75 -19.73 -5.25
C ARG A 27 24.82 -18.31 -4.72
N ASP A 28 23.68 -17.81 -4.28
CA ASP A 28 23.61 -16.62 -3.43
C ASP A 28 24.37 -16.93 -2.12
N PRO A 29 25.35 -16.12 -1.70
CA PRO A 29 26.11 -16.38 -0.49
C PRO A 29 25.21 -16.19 0.73
N ARG A 30 24.70 -17.30 1.28
CA ARG A 30 24.01 -17.30 2.57
C ARG A 30 25.04 -16.98 3.65
N ILE A 31 24.97 -15.75 4.17
CA ILE A 31 25.72 -15.33 5.35
C ILE A 31 25.17 -16.11 6.55
N LEU A 32 25.95 -17.07 7.03
CA LEU A 32 25.69 -17.78 8.28
C LEU A 32 26.21 -16.90 9.43
N VAL A 33 25.31 -16.16 10.07
CA VAL A 33 25.61 -15.45 11.32
C VAL A 33 25.59 -16.48 12.45
N VAL A 34 26.75 -16.78 13.01
CA VAL A 34 26.89 -17.56 14.26
C VAL A 34 27.03 -16.56 15.41
N PRO A 35 26.08 -16.45 16.34
CA PRO A 35 26.25 -15.62 17.52
C PRO A 35 27.10 -16.38 18.57
N PRO A 36 28.11 -15.75 19.19
CA PRO A 36 28.70 -16.29 20.41
C PRO A 36 27.73 -16.09 21.57
N ASP A 37 27.57 -17.17 22.33
CA ASP A 37 26.81 -17.33 23.57
C ASP A 37 26.37 -16.06 24.33
N GLY A 38 25.06 -15.99 24.60
CA GLY A 38 24.55 -15.55 25.91
C GLY A 38 24.04 -14.11 26.05
N VAL A 39 22.73 -14.04 26.35
CA VAL A 39 22.01 -12.98 27.09
C VAL A 39 21.44 -11.80 26.29
N GLY A 40 20.10 -11.77 26.25
CA GLY A 40 19.27 -10.60 25.94
C GLY A 40 18.80 -10.58 24.50
N GLU A 41 17.52 -10.87 24.28
CA GLU A 41 16.81 -10.46 23.06
C GLU A 41 16.77 -8.92 23.05
N PRO A 42 17.42 -8.21 22.12
CA PRO A 42 16.81 -7.00 21.62
C PRO A 42 15.73 -7.48 20.64
N SER A 43 14.46 -7.34 21.01
CA SER A 43 13.39 -7.21 20.03
C SER A 43 13.66 -5.93 19.23
N ASP A 44 14.58 -6.04 18.27
CA ASP A 44 14.83 -5.06 17.22
C ASP A 44 13.75 -5.29 16.15
N GLU A 45 12.49 -5.13 16.56
CA GLU A 45 11.42 -4.96 15.58
C GLU A 45 11.53 -3.52 15.07
N PRO A 46 11.56 -3.30 13.74
CA PRO A 46 11.55 -1.96 13.20
C PRO A 46 10.21 -1.31 13.56
N VAL A 47 10.20 -0.45 14.59
CA VAL A 47 9.05 0.31 15.16
C VAL A 47 8.50 1.37 14.17
N GLY A 48 8.53 1.09 12.88
CA GLY A 48 8.03 1.99 11.83
C GLY A 48 7.60 1.29 10.56
N ALA A 49 7.89 -0.01 10.39
CA ALA A 49 7.36 -0.80 9.28
C ALA A 49 5.98 -1.39 9.63
N SER A 50 5.77 -1.80 10.89
CA SER A 50 4.48 -2.34 11.37
C SER A 50 3.36 -1.30 11.27
N ASP A 51 3.60 -0.09 11.78
CA ASP A 51 2.57 0.95 11.88
C ASP A 51 2.15 1.48 10.49
N ASP A 52 3.09 1.49 9.53
CA ASP A 52 2.82 1.85 8.14
C ASP A 52 1.93 0.80 7.44
N GLU A 53 2.15 -0.48 7.76
CA GLU A 53 1.35 -1.59 7.23
C GLU A 53 -0.04 -1.62 7.87
N ASP A 54 -0.13 -1.31 9.17
CA ASP A 54 -1.40 -1.23 9.91
C ASP A 54 -2.30 -0.08 9.42
N ILE A 55 -1.76 1.13 9.24
CA ILE A 55 -2.52 2.28 8.71
C ILE A 55 -2.99 2.02 7.28
N ARG A 56 -2.16 1.37 6.45
CA ARG A 56 -2.54 0.97 5.09
C ARG A 56 -3.52 -0.19 5.08
N GLY A 57 -3.47 -1.06 6.10
CA GLY A 57 -4.34 -2.22 6.29
C GLY A 57 -5.78 -1.87 6.63
N MET A 58 -6.03 -0.66 7.16
CA MET A 58 -7.38 -0.17 7.45
C MET A 58 -8.27 -0.13 6.18
N VAL A 59 -7.69 0.16 5.01
CA VAL A 59 -8.43 0.27 3.74
C VAL A 59 -7.77 -0.60 2.67
N ALA A 60 -8.31 -1.81 2.51
CA ALA A 60 -7.82 -2.78 1.54
C ALA A 60 -7.96 -2.29 0.08
N GLN A 61 -9.01 -1.50 -0.22
CA GLN A 61 -9.27 -1.01 -1.59
C GLN A 61 -9.53 0.52 -1.62
N PRO A 62 -8.49 1.36 -1.43
CA PRO A 62 -8.69 2.82 -1.31
C PRO A 62 -9.38 3.44 -2.52
N ALA A 63 -8.99 3.03 -3.73
CA ALA A 63 -9.59 3.54 -4.96
C ALA A 63 -11.08 3.22 -5.10
N LYS A 64 -11.52 2.03 -4.62
CA LYS A 64 -12.93 1.63 -4.63
C LYS A 64 -13.74 2.48 -3.66
N VAL A 65 -13.26 2.61 -2.43
CA VAL A 65 -13.89 3.41 -1.37
C VAL A 65 -14.02 4.89 -1.80
N MET A 66 -12.96 5.47 -2.39
CA MET A 66 -13.01 6.85 -2.90
C MET A 66 -14.04 7.04 -4.02
N ARG A 67 -14.16 6.06 -4.94
CA ARG A 67 -15.14 6.11 -6.03
C ARG A 67 -16.57 6.08 -5.48
N ILE A 68 -16.84 5.20 -4.52
CA ILE A 68 -18.16 5.11 -3.87
C ILE A 68 -18.46 6.39 -3.10
N GLY A 69 -17.51 6.90 -2.31
CA GLY A 69 -17.69 8.16 -1.58
C GLY A 69 -18.00 9.34 -2.49
N THR A 70 -17.33 9.45 -3.65
CA THR A 70 -17.61 10.49 -4.65
C THR A 70 -19.02 10.34 -5.25
N MET A 71 -19.42 9.11 -5.57
CA MET A 71 -20.77 8.82 -6.07
C MET A 71 -21.84 9.21 -5.05
N VAL A 72 -21.70 8.78 -3.79
CA VAL A 72 -22.60 9.12 -2.67
C VAL A 72 -22.70 10.62 -2.49
N LYS A 73 -21.57 11.35 -2.56
CA LYS A 73 -21.56 12.82 -2.49
C LYS A 73 -22.34 13.47 -3.63
N GLN A 74 -22.17 13.01 -4.86
CA GLN A 74 -22.93 13.53 -6.01
C GLN A 74 -24.44 13.26 -5.86
N LEU A 75 -24.82 12.09 -5.36
CA LEU A 75 -26.22 11.77 -5.08
C LEU A 75 -26.79 12.65 -3.97
N LEU A 76 -26.03 12.89 -2.90
CA LEU A 76 -26.43 13.83 -1.83
C LEU A 76 -26.68 15.24 -2.39
N ASP A 77 -25.80 15.72 -3.26
CA ASP A 77 -25.94 17.04 -3.89
C ASP A 77 -27.18 17.11 -4.79
N GLU A 78 -27.53 16.02 -5.49
CA GLU A 78 -28.74 15.94 -6.30
C GLU A 78 -30.03 16.00 -5.44
N VAL A 79 -30.07 15.26 -4.32
CA VAL A 79 -31.24 15.32 -3.41
C VAL A 79 -31.36 16.71 -2.77
N ARG A 80 -30.26 17.46 -2.65
CA ARG A 80 -30.29 18.85 -2.14
C ARG A 80 -30.74 19.85 -3.20
N SER A 81 -30.51 19.56 -4.48
CA SER A 81 -30.79 20.49 -5.58
C SER A 81 -32.28 20.51 -5.95
N ALA A 82 -32.97 19.37 -5.86
CA ALA A 82 -34.38 19.24 -6.22
C ALA A 82 -35.11 18.17 -5.37
N PRO A 83 -36.44 18.32 -5.17
CA PRO A 83 -37.26 17.27 -4.56
C PRO A 83 -37.33 16.01 -5.43
N LEU A 84 -37.34 14.83 -4.80
CA LEU A 84 -37.46 13.55 -5.50
C LEU A 84 -38.89 13.00 -5.46
N ASP A 85 -39.30 12.34 -6.54
CA ASP A 85 -40.51 11.52 -6.55
C ASP A 85 -40.30 10.18 -5.82
N ASP A 86 -41.39 9.46 -5.56
CA ASP A 86 -41.37 8.22 -4.77
C ASP A 86 -40.47 7.15 -5.40
N ALA A 87 -40.47 7.04 -6.73
CA ALA A 87 -39.66 6.07 -7.46
C ALA A 87 -38.16 6.38 -7.36
N ALA A 88 -37.79 7.66 -7.47
CA ALA A 88 -36.41 8.11 -7.30
C ALA A 88 -35.92 7.92 -5.86
N ARG A 89 -36.77 8.18 -4.86
CA ARG A 89 -36.43 7.92 -3.44
C ARG A 89 -36.22 6.44 -3.17
N ALA A 90 -37.09 5.56 -3.68
CA ALA A 90 -36.93 4.11 -3.54
C ALA A 90 -35.62 3.64 -4.19
N ARG A 91 -35.31 4.10 -5.41
CA ARG A 91 -34.05 3.80 -6.08
C ARG A 91 -32.85 4.29 -5.29
N LEU A 92 -32.92 5.50 -4.72
CA LEU A 92 -31.80 6.05 -3.96
C LEU A 92 -31.55 5.27 -2.65
N ALA A 93 -32.61 4.81 -1.98
CA ALA A 93 -32.49 3.92 -0.83
C ALA A 93 -31.76 2.61 -1.21
N GLU A 94 -32.13 1.96 -2.33
CA GLU A 94 -31.41 0.77 -2.80
C GLU A 94 -29.94 1.05 -3.12
N VAL A 95 -29.65 2.22 -3.72
CA VAL A 95 -28.27 2.62 -4.02
C VAL A 95 -27.48 2.86 -2.74
N HIS A 96 -28.10 3.40 -1.69
CA HIS A 96 -27.47 3.56 -0.38
C HIS A 96 -27.04 2.21 0.20
N GLU A 97 -27.96 1.25 0.29
CA GLU A 97 -27.69 -0.08 0.83
C GLU A 97 -26.60 -0.82 0.02
N ARG A 98 -26.67 -0.76 -1.31
CA ARG A 98 -25.62 -1.33 -2.16
C ARG A 98 -24.27 -0.64 -1.96
N SER A 99 -24.26 0.66 -1.72
CA SER A 99 -23.03 1.41 -1.47
C SER A 99 -22.37 0.99 -0.16
N LEU A 100 -23.16 0.75 0.90
CA LEU A 100 -22.65 0.23 2.17
C LEU A 100 -21.99 -1.14 1.96
N HIS A 101 -22.66 -2.06 1.28
CA HIS A 101 -22.10 -3.39 1.02
C HIS A 101 -20.82 -3.34 0.16
N GLU A 102 -20.76 -2.45 -0.83
CA GLU A 102 -19.56 -2.28 -1.65
C GLU A 102 -18.40 -1.65 -0.87
N LEU A 103 -18.69 -0.80 0.12
CA LEU A 103 -17.70 -0.24 1.03
C LEU A 103 -17.13 -1.30 1.98
N GLU A 104 -17.98 -2.17 2.54
CA GLU A 104 -17.55 -3.27 3.42
C GLU A 104 -16.46 -4.13 2.77
N GLN A 105 -16.58 -4.42 1.48
CA GLN A 105 -15.59 -5.21 0.74
C GLN A 105 -14.21 -4.51 0.60
N GLY A 106 -14.14 -3.21 0.89
CA GLY A 106 -12.93 -2.39 0.77
C GLY A 106 -12.34 -1.92 2.10
N LEU A 107 -12.98 -2.24 3.22
CA LEU A 107 -12.62 -1.79 4.57
C LEU A 107 -12.12 -2.95 5.42
N SER A 108 -11.32 -2.65 6.45
CA SER A 108 -10.93 -3.64 7.46
C SER A 108 -12.13 -4.04 8.34
N PRO A 109 -12.08 -5.21 9.02
CA PRO A 109 -13.15 -5.66 9.91
C PRO A 109 -13.54 -4.62 10.97
N GLU A 110 -12.56 -3.93 11.55
CA GLU A 110 -12.77 -2.91 12.59
C GLU A 110 -13.56 -1.72 12.06
N LEU A 111 -13.27 -1.28 10.82
CA LEU A 111 -13.99 -0.20 10.17
C LEU A 111 -15.39 -0.61 9.71
N ILE A 112 -15.58 -1.89 9.35
CA ILE A 112 -16.91 -2.44 9.06
C ILE A 112 -17.78 -2.40 10.31
N GLU A 113 -17.25 -2.85 11.45
CA GLU A 113 -17.96 -2.79 12.74
C GLU A 113 -18.29 -1.34 13.14
N GLU A 114 -17.36 -0.41 12.92
CA GLU A 114 -17.62 1.01 13.13
C GLU A 114 -18.73 1.54 12.23
N LEU A 115 -18.67 1.22 10.93
CA LEU A 115 -19.68 1.63 9.94
C LEU A 115 -21.07 1.15 10.37
N HIS A 116 -21.22 -0.14 10.70
CA HIS A 116 -22.49 -0.73 11.16
C HIS A 116 -23.02 -0.11 12.45
N ARG A 117 -22.14 0.33 13.35
CA ARG A 117 -22.54 0.99 14.60
C ARG A 117 -23.12 2.38 14.37
N ILE A 118 -22.68 3.09 13.33
CA ILE A 118 -23.13 4.46 13.06
C ILE A 118 -24.25 4.53 12.03
N THR A 119 -24.30 3.60 11.06
CA THR A 119 -25.32 3.58 10.02
C THR A 119 -26.58 2.88 10.51
N LEU A 120 -27.72 3.55 10.43
CA LEU A 120 -29.02 2.95 10.73
C LEU A 120 -29.71 2.56 9.40
N PRO A 121 -30.10 1.29 9.21
CA PRO A 121 -30.83 0.87 8.02
C PRO A 121 -32.19 1.56 7.89
N PHE A 122 -32.65 1.75 6.66
CA PHE A 122 -34.01 2.21 6.42
C PHE A 122 -35.05 1.12 6.78
N THR A 123 -36.25 1.55 7.17
CA THR A 123 -37.37 0.62 7.43
C THR A 123 -37.88 0.02 6.12
N GLU A 124 -38.09 -1.30 6.09
CA GLU A 124 -38.60 -2.00 4.90
C GLU A 124 -40.06 -1.67 4.55
N ASP A 125 -40.83 -1.16 5.51
CA ASP A 125 -42.27 -0.94 5.38
C ASP A 125 -42.68 0.34 4.64
N ALA A 126 -41.72 1.24 4.35
CA ALA A 126 -42.00 2.53 3.71
C ALA A 126 -40.81 3.06 2.91
N THR A 127 -41.11 3.76 1.82
CA THR A 127 -40.08 4.53 1.08
C THR A 127 -39.59 5.69 1.95
N PRO A 128 -38.26 5.83 2.18
CA PRO A 128 -37.71 6.94 2.95
C PRO A 128 -38.08 8.29 2.36
N SER A 129 -38.22 9.27 3.24
CA SER A 129 -38.37 10.68 2.85
C SER A 129 -37.08 11.25 2.29
N ASP A 130 -37.19 12.35 1.54
CA ASP A 130 -36.05 13.13 1.08
C ASP A 130 -35.10 13.52 2.23
N ALA A 131 -35.65 13.85 3.40
CA ALA A 131 -34.87 14.26 4.55
C ALA A 131 -34.05 13.10 5.12
N GLU A 132 -34.65 11.91 5.24
CA GLU A 132 -33.96 10.69 5.68
C GLU A 132 -32.83 10.31 4.72
N LEU A 133 -33.08 10.37 3.41
CA LEU A 133 -32.06 10.12 2.39
C LEU A 133 -30.90 11.13 2.48
N ARG A 134 -31.19 12.43 2.65
CA ARG A 134 -30.13 13.45 2.82
C ARG A 134 -29.28 13.19 4.06
N ILE A 135 -29.91 12.82 5.18
CA ILE A 135 -29.20 12.54 6.45
C ILE A 135 -28.30 11.32 6.29
N ALA A 136 -28.83 10.20 5.78
CA ALA A 136 -28.08 8.96 5.61
C ALA A 136 -26.89 9.14 4.66
N GLN A 137 -27.09 9.79 3.51
CA GLN A 137 -26.01 10.06 2.56
C GLN A 137 -24.98 11.03 3.15
N ALA A 138 -25.40 12.12 3.83
CA ALA A 138 -24.48 13.06 4.46
C ALA A 138 -23.65 12.41 5.57
N GLN A 139 -24.24 11.51 6.36
CA GLN A 139 -23.53 10.73 7.36
C GLN A 139 -22.42 9.89 6.72
N LEU A 140 -22.74 9.17 5.64
CA LEU A 140 -21.78 8.33 4.95
C LEU A 140 -20.65 9.16 4.31
N VAL A 141 -20.97 10.27 3.66
CA VAL A 141 -19.96 11.19 3.09
C VAL A 141 -19.05 11.73 4.21
N GLY A 142 -19.62 12.23 5.30
CA GLY A 142 -18.86 12.82 6.40
C GLY A 142 -17.94 11.81 7.08
N TRP A 143 -18.42 10.59 7.29
CA TRP A 143 -17.61 9.52 7.86
C TRP A 143 -16.44 9.13 6.94
N LEU A 144 -16.70 8.97 5.63
CA LEU A 144 -15.65 8.66 4.65
C LEU A 144 -14.61 9.78 4.54
N GLU A 145 -15.04 11.05 4.50
CA GLU A 145 -14.13 12.19 4.50
C GLU A 145 -13.27 12.23 5.78
N GLY A 146 -13.86 11.93 6.94
CA GLY A 146 -13.14 11.80 8.21
C GLY A 146 -12.11 10.66 8.22
N LEU A 147 -12.50 9.48 7.71
CA LEU A 147 -11.61 8.32 7.60
C LEU A 147 -10.37 8.64 6.75
N PHE A 148 -10.58 9.19 5.54
CA PHE A 148 -9.46 9.52 4.66
C PHE A 148 -8.59 10.63 5.23
N HIS A 149 -9.17 11.63 5.89
CA HIS A 149 -8.39 12.67 6.56
C HIS A 149 -7.57 12.12 7.73
N GLY A 150 -8.12 11.20 8.51
CA GLY A 150 -7.42 10.51 9.60
C GLY A 150 -6.22 9.72 9.10
N ILE A 151 -6.41 8.90 8.05
CA ILE A 151 -5.33 8.12 7.42
C ILE A 151 -4.24 9.03 6.86
N GLN A 152 -4.60 10.10 6.14
CA GLN A 152 -3.62 11.06 5.61
C GLN A 152 -2.84 11.74 6.73
N THR A 153 -3.50 12.12 7.81
CA THR A 153 -2.86 12.76 8.97
C THR A 153 -1.87 11.80 9.65
N ALA A 154 -2.28 10.55 9.85
CA ALA A 154 -1.42 9.52 10.43
C ALA A 154 -0.18 9.24 9.55
N LEU A 155 -0.36 9.12 8.23
CA LEU A 155 0.75 8.92 7.29
C LEU A 155 1.72 10.10 7.27
N VAL A 156 1.23 11.33 7.29
CA VAL A 156 2.09 12.53 7.36
C VAL A 156 2.86 12.58 8.68
N ALA A 157 2.20 12.30 9.80
CA ALA A 157 2.84 12.25 11.11
C ALA A 157 3.96 11.18 11.15
N GLN A 158 3.70 10.00 10.58
CA GLN A 158 4.69 8.92 10.49
C GLN A 158 5.88 9.31 9.62
N GLN A 159 5.65 9.94 8.47
CA GLN A 159 6.73 10.46 7.62
C GLN A 159 7.60 11.48 8.37
N MET A 160 6.99 12.37 9.16
CA MET A 160 7.73 13.36 9.96
C MET A 160 8.56 12.69 11.08
N ALA A 161 8.00 11.68 11.76
CA ALA A 161 8.70 10.93 12.80
C ALA A 161 9.92 10.18 12.24
N THR A 162 9.77 9.49 11.11
CA THR A 162 10.86 8.80 10.42
C THR A 162 11.96 9.76 9.95
N GLN A 163 11.59 10.92 9.39
CA GLN A 163 12.58 11.94 9.00
C GLN A 163 13.35 12.50 10.20
N ALA A 164 12.66 12.73 11.33
CA ALA A 164 13.30 13.17 12.56
C ALA A 164 14.30 12.13 13.09
N GLN A 165 13.93 10.84 13.10
CA GLN A 165 14.81 9.73 13.48
C GLN A 165 16.06 9.66 12.60
N LEU A 166 15.91 9.74 11.27
CA LEU A 166 17.04 9.75 10.35
C LEU A 166 17.97 10.95 10.56
N SER A 167 17.40 12.12 10.84
CA SER A 167 18.20 13.33 11.13
C SER A 167 18.99 13.19 12.44
N GLN A 168 18.41 12.53 13.45
CA GLN A 168 19.07 12.23 14.71
C GLN A 168 20.19 11.21 14.53
N MET A 169 19.96 10.14 13.76
CA MET A 169 21.01 9.17 13.42
C MET A 169 22.18 9.84 12.69
N ARG A 170 21.92 10.69 11.69
CA ARG A 170 22.96 11.45 11.00
C ARG A 170 23.78 12.35 11.93
N ARG A 171 23.16 12.93 12.96
CA ARG A 171 23.86 13.74 13.98
C ARG A 171 24.66 12.89 14.97
N ALA A 172 24.23 11.66 15.21
CA ALA A 172 24.92 10.71 16.08
C ALA A 172 26.11 10.02 15.39
N LEU A 173 26.20 10.06 14.04
CA LEU A 173 27.39 9.57 13.32
C LEU A 173 28.57 10.55 13.52
N PRO A 174 29.76 10.05 13.89
CA PRO A 174 30.94 10.89 14.10
C PRO A 174 31.29 11.67 12.82
N PRO A 175 31.61 12.98 12.93
CA PRO A 175 32.13 13.75 11.81
C PRO A 175 33.50 13.17 11.40
N GLY A 176 33.53 12.33 10.35
CA GLY A 176 34.79 11.76 9.85
C GLY A 176 34.72 10.47 9.02
N ALA A 177 33.59 9.76 8.93
CA ALA A 177 33.50 8.51 8.14
C ALA A 177 33.47 8.70 6.61
N ILE A 178 33.80 9.89 6.12
CA ILE A 178 34.10 10.19 4.71
C ILE A 178 35.43 10.94 4.64
N HIS A 179 36.52 10.24 4.98
CA HIS A 179 37.88 10.64 4.67
C HIS A 179 38.64 9.52 3.94
N ALA A 180 38.74 9.73 2.62
CA ALA A 180 39.81 9.38 1.67
C ALA A 180 40.57 8.04 1.78
N PRO A 181 40.55 7.19 0.73
CA PRO A 181 41.64 6.23 0.51
C PRO A 181 42.86 7.01 0.01
N GLY A 182 43.80 7.29 0.91
CA GLY A 182 45.02 8.01 0.54
C GLY A 182 46.15 7.85 1.54
N LEU A 183 47.22 7.22 1.06
CA LEU A 183 48.63 7.33 1.49
C LEU A 183 49.10 6.50 2.69
N SER A 184 49.65 5.33 2.37
CA SER A 184 50.77 4.76 3.13
C SER A 184 52.02 5.63 2.95
N PRO A 185 52.80 5.91 4.01
CA PRO A 185 54.11 6.52 3.87
C PRO A 185 55.14 5.44 3.49
N ASP A 186 56.17 5.89 2.77
CA ASP A 186 57.48 5.25 2.60
C ASP A 186 57.74 4.43 1.33
N ALA A 187 58.27 5.12 0.31
CA ALA A 187 59.32 4.59 -0.57
C ALA A 187 60.10 5.78 -1.15
N ARG A 188 61.26 6.07 -0.54
CA ARG A 188 62.24 7.04 -1.03
C ARG A 188 63.16 6.40 -2.09
N ALA A 189 63.59 7.24 -3.05
CA ALA A 189 64.69 7.08 -4.03
C ALA A 189 64.34 6.24 -5.28
N MET A 190 64.66 6.58 -6.53
CA MET A 190 65.57 7.51 -7.23
C MET A 190 64.81 7.97 -8.50
N ASP A 191 65.13 8.95 -9.33
CA ASP A 191 66.40 9.46 -9.83
C ASP A 191 66.07 10.78 -10.58
N ALA A 192 67.05 11.66 -10.68
CA ALA A 192 66.94 12.90 -11.42
C ALA A 192 67.02 12.67 -12.93
N ARG A 193 66.30 13.47 -13.74
CA ARG A 193 66.86 14.41 -14.75
C ARG A 193 65.82 14.99 -15.71
N SER A 194 65.88 16.33 -15.81
CA SER A 194 65.77 17.19 -17.01
C SER A 194 64.44 17.36 -17.78
N SER A 195 63.91 18.60 -17.68
CA SER A 195 63.40 19.54 -18.74
C SER A 195 62.32 19.03 -19.72
N ASP A 196 61.25 19.76 -20.09
CA ASP A 196 61.14 21.18 -20.46
C ASP A 196 59.66 21.59 -20.66
N GLU A 197 59.29 22.78 -20.16
CA GLU A 197 58.28 23.78 -20.59
C GLU A 197 56.78 23.48 -20.99
N PRO A 198 55.89 24.52 -21.01
CA PRO A 198 54.48 24.45 -20.61
C PRO A 198 53.42 24.80 -21.67
N GLY A 199 52.16 24.47 -21.37
CA GLY A 199 50.93 24.97 -22.03
C GLY A 199 49.78 23.97 -21.81
N GLY A 200 48.51 24.31 -21.55
CA GLY A 200 47.74 25.54 -21.53
C GLY A 200 46.26 25.13 -21.63
N THR A 201 45.43 25.60 -20.69
CA THR A 201 43.96 25.82 -20.75
C THR A 201 42.97 24.74 -21.23
N GLY A 202 41.87 24.57 -20.50
CA GLY A 202 40.62 23.97 -21.04
C GLY A 202 39.54 23.64 -20.02
N GLN A 203 38.97 24.65 -19.35
CA GLN A 203 37.75 24.55 -18.53
C GLN A 203 36.53 24.52 -19.48
N TYR A 204 35.71 23.46 -19.44
CA TYR A 204 34.41 23.43 -20.12
C TYR A 204 33.28 23.49 -19.10
N LEU A 205 32.31 24.36 -19.40
CA LEU A 205 30.98 24.41 -18.81
C LEU A 205 30.11 23.27 -19.37
#